data_AF-A0A950Q7F5-F1
#
_entry.id   AF-A0A950Q7F5-F1
#
_cell.length_a   1.000
_cell.length_b   1.000
_cell.length_c   1.000
_cell.angle_alpha   90.00
_cell.angle_beta   90.00
_cell.angle_gamma   90.00
#
_symmetry.space_group_name_H-M   'P 1'
#
loop_
_entity.id
_entity.type
_entity.pdbx_description
1 polymer ?
#
loop_
_entity_poly.entity_id
_entity_poly.type
_entity_poly.pdbx_seq_one_letter_code
_entity_poly.pdbx_strand_id
1 'polypeptide(L)'
;MLIRRIEADDYEYRIVGDAHVLSHGYSMRGKKVSEIDQFSPGYGIVLKSLYDRAVRKRDAYAFRGWMERGESQKEYIYSESVFMPLGPDEHTIDHVLNFAVYTPRDSYES
;
A
#
# COMPACT_ATOMS: atom_id res chain seq x y z
N MET A 1 -3.88 -5.85 3.00
CA MET A 1 -3.73 -4.85 4.07
C MET A 1 -5.05 -4.16 4.34
N LEU A 2 -5.31 -3.78 5.60
CA LEU A 2 -6.41 -2.88 5.98
C LEU A 2 -5.81 -1.56 6.45
N ILE A 3 -6.16 -0.48 5.78
CA ILE A 3 -5.68 0.87 6.03
C ILE A 3 -6.85 1.69 6.57
N ARG A 4 -6.68 2.37 7.69
CA ARG A 4 -7.70 3.25 8.29
C ARG A 4 -7.38 4.70 7.98
N ARG A 5 -8.36 5.46 7.51
CA ARG A 5 -8.25 6.91 7.41
C ARG A 5 -8.29 7.53 8.80
N ILE A 6 -7.36 8.43 9.07
CA ILE A 6 -7.28 9.15 10.34
C ILE A 6 -7.42 10.66 10.11
N GLU A 7 -7.40 11.43 11.19
CA GLU A 7 -7.43 12.89 11.12
C GLU A 7 -6.21 13.45 10.35
N ALA A 8 -6.30 14.73 9.95
CA ALA A 8 -5.26 15.42 9.16
C ALA A 8 -5.00 14.82 7.76
N ASP A 9 -5.99 14.13 7.18
CA ASP A 9 -5.93 13.54 5.82
C ASP A 9 -4.80 12.51 5.64
N ASP A 10 -4.50 11.76 6.70
CA ASP A 10 -3.50 10.69 6.71
C ASP A 10 -4.18 9.33 6.91
N TYR A 11 -3.37 8.27 6.90
CA TYR A 11 -3.83 6.90 7.08
C TYR A 11 -2.92 6.10 8.01
N GLU A 12 -3.50 5.13 8.72
CA GLU A 12 -2.79 4.18 9.59
C GLU A 12 -2.96 2.75 9.09
N TYR A 13 -1.86 1.99 9.05
CA TYR A 13 -1.92 0.56 8.71
C TYR A 13 -2.42 -0.28 9.89
N ARG A 14 -3.67 -0.76 9.83
CA ARG A 14 -4.28 -1.58 10.88
C ARG A 14 -3.89 -3.04 10.77
N ILE A 15 -3.95 -3.57 9.57
CA ILE A 15 -3.61 -4.97 9.25
C ILE A 15 -2.64 -4.97 8.07
N VAL A 16 -1.50 -5.62 8.26
CA VAL A 16 -0.49 -5.85 7.23
C VAL A 16 -0.29 -7.35 7.12
N GLY A 17 -0.38 -7.89 5.90
CA GLY A 17 -0.18 -9.32 5.65
C GLY A 17 1.29 -9.66 5.43
N ASP A 18 1.66 -10.89 5.76
CA ASP A 18 3.07 -11.34 5.75
C ASP A 18 3.74 -11.20 4.38
N ALA A 19 3.02 -11.45 3.29
CA ALA A 19 3.54 -11.27 1.93
C ALA A 19 4.03 -9.83 1.69
N HIS A 20 3.35 -8.83 2.25
CA HIS A 20 3.79 -7.44 2.14
C HIS A 20 5.03 -7.18 3.00
N VAL A 21 5.06 -7.71 4.23
CA VAL A 21 6.22 -7.60 5.13
C VAL A 21 7.47 -8.22 4.50
N LEU A 22 7.34 -9.42 3.92
CA LEU A 22 8.44 -10.10 3.24
C LEU A 22 8.93 -9.31 2.03
N SER A 23 8.01 -8.78 1.23
CA SER A 23 8.35 -8.00 0.03
C SER A 23 9.06 -6.69 0.36
N HIS A 24 8.69 -6.03 1.45
CA HIS A 24 9.26 -4.72 1.82
C HIS A 24 10.35 -4.80 2.89
N GLY A 25 10.54 -5.95 3.54
CA GLY A 25 11.55 -6.17 4.57
C GLY A 25 11.20 -5.59 5.95
N TYR A 26 10.03 -4.98 6.11
CA TYR A 26 9.56 -4.44 7.40
C TYR A 26 8.04 -4.40 7.47
N SER A 27 7.50 -4.41 8.69
CA SER A 27 6.07 -4.27 8.93
C SER A 27 5.69 -2.80 9.12
N MET A 28 4.69 -2.34 8.37
CA MET A 28 4.11 -1.00 8.52
C MET A 28 2.99 -0.95 9.56
N ARG A 29 2.65 -2.08 10.21
CA ARG A 29 1.51 -2.15 11.12
C ARG A 29 1.64 -1.12 12.26
N GLY A 30 0.58 -0.34 12.47
CA GLY A 30 0.52 0.73 13.46
C GLY A 30 1.24 2.03 13.06
N LYS A 31 1.91 2.06 11.90
CA LYS A 31 2.52 3.28 11.36
C LYS A 31 1.51 4.09 10.56
N LYS A 32 1.79 5.38 10.44
CA LYS A 32 1.10 6.28 9.52
C LYS A 32 1.73 6.24 8.14
N VAL A 33 0.95 6.57 7.10
CA VAL A 33 1.49 6.68 5.74
C VAL A 33 2.54 7.80 5.66
N SER A 34 2.32 8.91 6.35
CA SER A 34 3.31 10.00 6.47
C SER A 34 4.64 9.60 7.12
N GLU A 35 4.66 8.52 7.92
CA GLU A 35 5.87 8.01 8.56
C GLU A 35 6.67 7.06 7.64
N ILE A 36 6.08 6.61 6.52
CA ILE A 36 6.71 5.63 5.62
C ILE A 36 7.92 6.19 4.89
N ASP A 37 7.91 7.50 4.60
CA ASP A 37 9.03 8.16 3.92
C ASP A 37 10.34 8.10 4.72
N GLN A 38 10.28 7.84 6.03
CA GLN A 38 11.48 7.61 6.85
C GLN A 38 12.22 6.31 6.48
N PHE A 39 11.52 5.36 5.86
CA PHE A 39 12.04 4.04 5.50
C PHE A 39 12.27 3.90 3.99
N SER A 40 11.44 4.56 3.19
CA SER A 40 11.53 4.56 1.73
C SER A 40 11.07 5.92 1.19
N PRO A 41 12.01 6.86 0.93
CA PRO A 41 11.66 8.22 0.54
C PRO A 41 10.75 8.29 -0.69
N GLY A 42 9.63 9.02 -0.58
CA GLY A 42 8.66 9.20 -1.66
C GLY A 42 7.66 8.06 -1.80
N TYR A 43 7.88 6.92 -1.14
CA TYR A 43 6.96 5.79 -1.20
C TYR A 43 5.65 6.08 -0.46
N GLY A 44 5.71 6.80 0.66
CA GLY A 44 4.52 7.23 1.40
C GLY A 44 3.62 8.14 0.55
N ILE A 45 4.22 9.06 -0.21
CA ILE A 45 3.50 9.97 -1.12
C ILE A 45 2.74 9.18 -2.20
N VAL A 46 3.40 8.20 -2.83
CA VAL A 46 2.78 7.35 -3.85
C VAL A 46 1.62 6.56 -3.24
N LEU A 47 1.83 5.89 -2.11
CA LEU A 47 0.79 5.12 -1.44
C LEU A 47 -0.40 6.00 -1.02
N LYS A 48 -0.15 7.18 -0.46
CA LYS A 48 -1.21 8.13 -0.11
C LYS A 48 -2.05 8.49 -1.34
N SER A 49 -1.41 8.80 -2.47
CA SER A 49 -2.13 9.15 -3.70
C SER A 49 -3.04 8.01 -4.19
N LEU A 50 -2.62 6.76 -4.01
CA LEU A 50 -3.39 5.56 -4.32
C LEU A 50 -4.60 5.43 -3.37
N TYR A 51 -4.41 5.61 -2.06
CA TYR A 51 -5.51 5.56 -1.09
C TYR A 51 -6.52 6.70 -1.31
N ASP A 52 -6.02 7.92 -1.49
CA ASP A 52 -6.84 9.11 -1.76
C ASP A 52 -7.70 8.94 -3.01
N ARG A 53 -7.18 8.24 -4.04
CA ARG A 53 -7.96 7.95 -5.24
C ARG A 53 -9.15 7.05 -4.93
N ALA A 54 -8.96 5.96 -4.19
CA ALA A 54 -10.04 5.05 -3.79
C ALA A 54 -11.11 5.80 -2.98
N VAL A 55 -10.68 6.59 -1.98
CA VAL A 55 -11.58 7.37 -1.13
C VAL A 55 -12.34 8.42 -1.94
N ARG A 56 -11.65 9.22 -2.77
CA ARG A 56 -12.25 10.31 -3.54
C ARG A 56 -13.23 9.79 -4.59
N LYS A 57 -12.92 8.67 -5.24
CA LYS A 57 -13.77 8.10 -6.30
C LYS A 57 -14.90 7.22 -5.76
N ARG A 58 -14.81 6.78 -4.51
CA ARG A 58 -15.76 5.83 -3.90
C ARG A 58 -15.94 4.56 -4.73
N ASP A 59 -14.86 4.12 -5.37
CA ASP A 59 -14.88 2.96 -6.26
C ASP A 59 -13.61 2.12 -6.10
N ALA A 60 -13.76 0.82 -6.32
CA ALA A 60 -12.65 -0.11 -6.34
C ALA A 60 -11.79 0.14 -7.59
N TYR A 61 -10.47 0.01 -7.46
CA TYR A 61 -9.61 0.07 -8.63
C TYR A 61 -8.37 -0.79 -8.50
N ALA A 62 -7.87 -1.23 -9.65
CA ALA A 62 -6.64 -2.00 -9.76
C ALA A 62 -5.45 -1.11 -10.14
N PHE A 63 -4.28 -1.44 -9.62
CA PHE A 63 -2.99 -0.87 -9.96
C PHE A 63 -2.01 -1.99 -10.20
N ARG A 64 -1.08 -1.79 -11.13
CA ARG A 64 0.05 -2.68 -11.33
C ARG A 64 1.30 -1.86 -11.60
N GLY A 65 2.44 -2.30 -11.08
CA GLY A 65 3.69 -1.59 -11.27
C GLY A 65 4.89 -2.29 -10.68
N TRP A 66 6.06 -1.82 -11.08
CA TRP A 66 7.33 -2.23 -10.50
C TRP A 66 7.68 -1.30 -9.33
N MET A 67 8.22 -1.89 -8.27
CA MET A 67 8.76 -1.18 -7.13
C MET A 67 10.24 -1.54 -6.99
N GLU A 68 11.07 -0.53 -6.79
CA GLU A 68 12.50 -0.69 -6.51
C GLU A 68 12.71 -0.83 -5.00
N ARG A 69 13.49 -1.83 -4.57
CA ARG A 69 13.84 -2.03 -3.15
C ARG A 69 15.09 -1.25 -2.73
N GLY A 70 15.05 0.08 -2.85
CA GLY A 70 16.12 0.96 -2.37
C GLY A 70 17.51 0.70 -3.01
N GLU A 71 18.49 1.52 -2.66
CA GLU A 71 19.79 1.54 -3.35
C GLU A 71 20.68 0.31 -3.07
N SER A 72 20.46 -0.40 -1.94
CA SER A 72 21.30 -1.52 -1.53
C SER A 72 20.84 -2.88 -2.06
N GLN A 73 19.58 -3.00 -2.48
CA GLN A 73 19.02 -4.21 -3.07
C GLN A 73 18.43 -3.84 -4.43
N LYS A 74 19.18 -4.07 -5.50
CA LYS A 74 18.72 -3.93 -6.92
C LYS A 74 17.62 -4.93 -7.30
N GLU A 75 16.84 -5.38 -6.33
CA GLU A 75 15.75 -6.31 -6.49
C GLU A 75 14.48 -5.50 -6.78
N TYR A 76 13.89 -5.76 -7.93
CA TYR A 76 12.60 -5.20 -8.28
C TYR A 76 11.51 -6.20 -7.90
N ILE A 77 10.43 -5.67 -7.33
CA ILE A 77 9.22 -6.44 -7.09
C ILE A 77 8.13 -5.88 -7.99
N TYR A 78 7.55 -6.74 -8.80
CA TYR A 78 6.30 -6.43 -9.48
C TYR A 78 5.15 -6.61 -8.50
N SER A 79 4.24 -5.66 -8.44
CA SER A 79 3.02 -5.77 -7.65
C SER A 79 1.80 -5.53 -8.51
N GLU A 80 0.78 -6.34 -8.27
CA GLU A 80 -0.59 -6.08 -8.70
C GLU A 80 -1.46 -5.93 -7.46
N SER A 81 -2.22 -4.86 -7.43
CA SER A 81 -2.97 -4.43 -6.26
C SER A 81 -4.38 -4.03 -6.62
N VAL A 82 -5.34 -4.33 -5.75
CA VAL A 82 -6.70 -3.80 -5.79
C VAL A 82 -6.94 -3.00 -4.52
N PHE A 83 -7.46 -1.79 -4.66
CA PHE A 83 -7.83 -0.90 -3.55
C PHE A 83 -9.34 -0.76 -3.53
N MET A 84 -9.95 -1.03 -2.38
CA MET A 84 -11.39 -0.99 -2.18
C MET A 84 -11.70 -0.06 -1.02
N PRO A 85 -12.43 1.06 -1.24
CA PRO A 85 -12.90 1.88 -0.15
C PRO A 85 -13.95 1.12 0.65
N LEU A 86 -13.88 1.20 1.97
CA LEU A 86 -14.82 0.60 2.91
C LEU A 86 -15.30 1.64 3.91
N GLY A 87 -16.50 1.45 4.41
CA GLY A 87 -17.03 2.22 5.52
C GLY A 87 -18.32 1.63 6.08
N PRO A 88 -18.86 2.24 7.15
CA PRO A 88 -20.05 1.75 7.82
C PRO A 88 -21.34 1.93 7.00
N ASP A 89 -21.32 2.81 5.99
CA ASP A 89 -22.46 3.17 5.15
C ASP A 89 -22.00 3.72 3.78
N GLU A 90 -22.95 4.13 2.93
CA GLU A 90 -22.68 4.64 1.57
C GLU A 90 -22.06 6.06 1.54
N HIS A 91 -22.13 6.80 2.63
CA HIS A 91 -21.68 8.19 2.71
C HIS A 91 -20.30 8.32 3.34
N THR A 92 -19.92 7.37 4.18
CA THR A 92 -18.71 7.35 5.00
C THR A 92 -17.71 6.35 4.44
N ILE A 93 -16.48 6.81 4.18
CA ILE A 93 -15.33 5.93 3.90
C ILE A 93 -14.28 6.19 4.98
N ASP A 94 -14.02 5.17 5.79
CA ASP A 94 -13.07 5.23 6.90
C ASP A 94 -11.92 4.22 6.75
N HIS A 95 -12.01 3.30 5.79
CA HIS A 95 -10.95 2.34 5.49
C HIS A 95 -10.71 2.19 3.98
N VAL A 96 -9.50 1.73 3.66
CA VAL A 96 -9.16 1.15 2.35
C VAL A 96 -8.67 -0.27 2.59
N LEU A 97 -9.36 -1.24 2.00
CA LEU A 97 -8.89 -2.61 1.91
C LEU A 97 -8.04 -2.75 0.65
N ASN A 98 -6.79 -3.13 0.82
CA ASN A 98 -5.88 -3.40 -0.28
C ASN A 98 -5.54 -4.89 -0.33
N PHE A 99 -5.73 -5.52 -1.48
CA PHE A 99 -5.12 -6.81 -1.78
C PHE A 99 -3.96 -6.57 -2.72
N ALA A 100 -2.83 -7.23 -2.47
CA ALA A 100 -1.65 -7.13 -3.29
C ALA A 100 -1.03 -8.51 -3.46
N VAL A 101 -0.61 -8.80 -4.68
CA VAL A 101 0.29 -9.91 -5.00
C VAL A 101 1.64 -9.34 -5.41
N TYR A 102 2.69 -10.10 -5.16
CA TYR A 102 4.07 -9.68 -5.39
C TYR A 102 4.81 -10.78 -6.16
N THR A 103 5.59 -10.38 -7.16
CA THR A 103 6.41 -11.28 -7.95
C THR A 103 7.84 -10.73 -7.99
N PRO A 104 8.84 -11.49 -7.50
CA PRO A 104 10.25 -11.12 -7.67
C PRO A 104 10.62 -11.12 -9.15
N ARG A 105 11.45 -10.17 -9.58
CA ARG A 105 11.89 -10.04 -10.98
C ARG A 105 12.53 -11.32 -11.55
N ASP A 106 13.27 -12.07 -10.74
CA ASP A 106 14.05 -13.23 -11.21
C ASP A 106 13.30 -14.57 -11.10
N SER A 107 11.99 -14.54 -10.79
CA SER A 107 11.17 -15.75 -10.64
C SER A 107 10.76 -16.44 -11.95
N TYR A 108 11.21 -15.92 -13.11
CA TYR A 108 10.96 -16.48 -14.45
C TYR A 108 12.19 -17.10 -15.11
N GLU A 109 13.35 -17.13 -14.44
CA GLU A 109 14.51 -17.91 -14.91
C GLU A 109 14.51 -19.29 -14.22
N SER A 110 13.76 -20.23 -14.80
CA SER A 110 13.81 -21.67 -14.47
C SER A 110 13.99 -22.49 -15.73
#